data_AF-A0A6N2EU83-F1
#
_entry.id   AF-A0A6N2EU83-F1
#
_cell.length_a   1.000
_cell.length_b   1.000
_cell.length_c   1.000
_cell.angle_alpha   90.00
_cell.angle_beta   90.00
_cell.angle_gamma   90.00
#
_symmetry.space_group_name_H-M   'P 1'
#
loop_
_entity.id
_entity.type
_entity.pdbx_description
1 polymer ?
#
loop_
_entity_poly.entity_id
_entity_poly.type
_entity_poly.pdbx_seq_one_letter_code
_entity_poly.pdbx_strand_id
1 'polypeptide(L)'
;NARDQMLDARRDPESWSRFNAGIDGTAWYQLRIHQTLKRRLPGSRSAELLGEALQELLDSQAYRQVVPEGIAPAVWAAGYADRQGTKPER
;
A
#
# COMPACT_ATOMS: atom_id res chain seq x y z
N ASN A 1 -8.04 10.44 0.11
CA ASN A 1 -7.58 9.58 1.23
C ASN A 1 -7.28 8.18 0.68
N ALA A 2 -6.86 7.18 1.48
CA ALA A 2 -6.56 5.82 0.99
C ALA A 2 -7.75 5.13 0.30
N ARG A 3 -8.97 5.41 0.78
CA ARG A 3 -10.21 4.88 0.22
C ARG A 3 -10.53 5.48 -1.14
N ASP A 4 -10.33 6.79 -1.33
CA ASP A 4 -10.51 7.44 -2.63
C ASP A 4 -9.53 6.85 -3.66
N GLN A 5 -8.28 6.60 -3.25
CA GLN A 5 -7.28 5.93 -4.11
C GLN A 5 -7.74 4.52 -4.52
N MET A 6 -8.34 3.74 -3.60
CA MET A 6 -8.94 2.45 -3.95
C MET A 6 -10.11 2.60 -4.92
N LEU A 7 -10.98 3.60 -4.72
CA LEU A 7 -12.12 3.83 -5.60
C LEU A 7 -11.67 4.22 -7.01
N ASP A 8 -10.63 5.04 -7.14
CA ASP A 8 -10.02 5.39 -8.41
C ASP A 8 -9.37 4.16 -9.07
N ALA A 9 -8.62 3.37 -8.32
CA ALA A 9 -7.97 2.16 -8.81
C ALA A 9 -8.94 1.06 -9.27
N ARG A 10 -10.12 0.96 -8.64
CA ARG A 10 -11.19 0.05 -9.09
C ARG A 10 -11.76 0.45 -10.44
N ARG A 11 -11.83 1.75 -10.72
CA ARG A 11 -12.34 2.29 -11.99
C ARG A 11 -11.28 2.23 -13.08
N ASP A 12 -10.04 2.45 -12.70
CA ASP A 12 -8.88 2.52 -13.58
C ASP A 12 -7.63 1.95 -12.86
N PRO A 13 -7.29 0.67 -13.09
CA PRO A 13 -6.11 0.05 -12.51
C PRO A 13 -4.79 0.73 -12.89
N GLU A 14 -4.73 1.49 -13.99
CA GLU A 14 -3.53 2.24 -14.39
C GLU A 14 -3.36 3.56 -13.63
N SER A 15 -4.38 3.99 -12.86
CA SER A 15 -4.33 5.22 -12.04
C SER A 15 -3.18 5.23 -11.04
N TRP A 16 -2.63 4.06 -10.67
CA TRP A 16 -1.45 3.95 -9.82
C TRP A 16 -0.20 4.63 -10.40
N SER A 17 -0.11 4.75 -11.73
CA SER A 17 0.99 5.47 -12.42
C SER A 17 1.03 6.97 -12.11
N ARG A 18 -0.09 7.55 -11.64
CA ARG A 18 -0.18 8.97 -11.26
C ARG A 18 0.57 9.28 -9.95
N PHE A 19 0.90 8.26 -9.16
CA PHE A 19 1.67 8.40 -7.94
C PHE A 19 3.14 8.12 -8.24
N ASN A 20 4.04 9.04 -7.89
CA ASN A 20 5.50 8.90 -8.12
C ASN A 20 6.08 7.58 -7.57
N ALA A 21 5.48 7.04 -6.51
CA ALA A 21 5.91 5.81 -5.86
C ALA A 21 5.18 4.55 -6.36
N GLY A 22 4.24 4.71 -7.31
CA GLY A 22 3.38 3.66 -7.83
C GLY A 22 2.51 2.99 -6.78
N ILE A 23 1.92 1.85 -7.15
CA ILE A 23 1.10 1.03 -6.26
C ILE A 23 1.89 0.50 -5.06
N ASP A 24 3.16 0.14 -5.26
CA ASP A 24 4.03 -0.45 -4.23
C ASP A 24 4.45 0.55 -3.15
N GLY A 25 4.87 1.75 -3.56
CA GLY A 25 5.14 2.81 -2.61
C GLY A 25 3.89 3.33 -1.92
N THR A 26 2.74 3.30 -2.60
CA THR A 26 1.44 3.60 -1.96
C THR A 26 1.10 2.57 -0.88
N ALA A 27 1.23 1.28 -1.18
CA ALA A 27 0.99 0.20 -0.21
C ALA A 27 1.89 0.35 1.02
N TRP A 28 3.18 0.61 0.82
CA TRP A 28 4.12 0.91 1.89
C TRP A 28 3.69 2.11 2.74
N TYR A 29 3.37 3.25 2.11
CA TYR A 29 2.99 4.46 2.82
C TYR A 29 1.74 4.24 3.68
N GLN A 30 0.68 3.66 3.08
CA GLN A 30 -0.57 3.37 3.80
C GLN A 30 -0.36 2.39 4.95
N LEU A 31 0.50 1.37 4.77
CA LEU A 31 0.88 0.45 5.85
C LEU A 31 1.56 1.19 7.02
N ARG A 32 2.48 2.13 6.74
CA ARG A 32 3.16 2.92 7.78
C ARG A 32 2.21 3.87 8.51
N ILE A 33 1.28 4.50 7.80
CA ILE A 33 0.25 5.35 8.41
C ILE A 33 -0.66 4.49 9.29
N HIS A 34 -1.15 3.35 8.80
CA HIS A 34 -1.99 2.44 9.57
C HIS A 34 -1.32 1.97 10.87
N GLN A 35 -0.06 1.52 10.81
CA GLN A 35 0.71 1.13 11.99
C GLN A 35 0.88 2.29 12.99
N THR A 36 1.11 3.50 12.49
CA THR A 36 1.27 4.69 13.33
C THR A 36 -0.03 5.06 14.02
N LEU A 37 -1.14 5.05 13.29
CA LEU A 37 -2.47 5.33 13.84
C LEU A 37 -2.90 4.27 14.85
N LYS A 38 -2.72 2.98 14.54
CA LYS A 38 -3.06 1.88 15.45
C LYS A 38 -2.31 1.98 16.78
N ARG A 39 -1.06 2.44 16.76
CA ARG A 39 -0.25 2.64 17.97
C ARG A 39 -0.64 3.89 18.76
N ARG A 40 -0.95 5.00 18.08
CA ARG A 40 -1.25 6.29 18.74
C ARG A 40 -2.70 6.42 19.19
N LEU A 41 -3.61 5.79 18.46
CA LEU A 41 -5.07 5.89 18.64
C LEU A 41 -5.70 4.49 18.54
N PRO A 42 -5.41 3.59 19.50
CA PRO A 42 -6.00 2.25 19.51
C PRO A 42 -7.53 2.32 19.58
N GLY A 43 -8.22 1.48 18.80
CA GLY A 43 -9.69 1.46 18.71
C GLY A 43 -10.29 2.65 17.96
N SER A 44 -9.48 3.48 17.29
CA SER A 44 -10.01 4.53 16.43
C SER A 44 -10.64 3.92 15.17
N ARG A 45 -11.90 4.26 14.91
CA ARG A 45 -12.61 3.92 13.68
C ARG A 45 -11.83 4.29 12.41
N SER A 46 -11.10 5.40 12.42
CA SER A 46 -10.30 5.81 11.26
C SER A 46 -9.11 4.88 11.01
N ALA A 47 -8.51 4.32 12.06
CA ALA A 47 -7.44 3.33 11.93
C ALA A 47 -7.99 2.00 11.39
N GLU A 48 -9.18 1.58 11.86
CA GLU A 48 -9.87 0.38 11.37
C GLU A 48 -10.23 0.49 9.89
N LEU A 49 -10.88 1.59 9.48
CA LEU A 49 -11.23 1.84 8.07
C LEU A 49 -10.01 1.90 7.16
N LEU A 50 -8.89 2.45 7.65
CA LEU A 50 -7.63 2.42 6.90
C LEU A 50 -7.08 1.00 6.78
N GLY A 51 -7.19 0.19 7.83
CA GLY A 51 -6.83 -1.22 7.81
C GLY A 51 -7.62 -2.02 6.77
N GLU A 52 -8.94 -1.81 6.70
CA GLU A 52 -9.81 -2.44 5.68
C GLU A 52 -9.41 -2.04 4.26
N ALA A 53 -9.24 -0.74 4.00
CA ALA A 53 -8.83 -0.24 2.68
C ALA A 53 -7.43 -0.73 2.28
N LEU A 54 -6.51 -0.84 3.24
CA LEU A 54 -5.19 -1.41 3.00
C LEU A 54 -5.27 -2.90 2.68
N GLN A 55 -6.11 -3.67 3.38
CA GLN A 55 -6.31 -5.09 3.08
C GLN A 55 -6.82 -5.28 1.65
N GLU A 56 -7.81 -4.47 1.23
CA GLU A 56 -8.29 -4.47 -0.16
C GLU A 56 -7.18 -4.16 -1.18
N LEU A 57 -6.31 -3.18 -0.90
CA LEU A 57 -5.16 -2.90 -1.76
C LEU A 57 -4.25 -4.11 -1.88
N LEU A 58 -3.89 -4.71 -0.75
CA LEU A 58 -2.96 -5.85 -0.69
C LEU A 58 -3.53 -7.10 -1.37
N ASP A 59 -4.86 -7.27 -1.36
CA ASP A 59 -5.55 -8.35 -2.05
C ASP A 59 -5.88 -8.05 -3.52
N SER A 60 -5.74 -6.80 -3.96
CA SER A 60 -6.03 -6.41 -5.34
C SER A 60 -5.12 -7.13 -6.33
N GLN A 61 -5.67 -7.48 -7.50
CA GLN A 61 -4.92 -8.11 -8.58
C GLN A 61 -3.73 -7.24 -9.03
N ALA A 62 -3.94 -5.92 -9.12
CA ALA A 62 -2.90 -4.97 -9.49
C ALA A 62 -1.70 -5.02 -8.52
N TYR A 63 -1.96 -5.19 -7.21
CA TYR A 63 -0.88 -5.34 -6.25
C TYR A 63 -0.23 -6.72 -6.30
N ARG A 64 -1.03 -7.78 -6.45
CA ARG A 64 -0.49 -9.14 -6.59
C ARG A 64 0.43 -9.31 -7.80
N GLN A 65 0.20 -8.56 -8.89
CA GLN A 65 1.07 -8.58 -10.07
C GLN A 65 2.47 -8.00 -9.82
N VAL A 66 2.65 -7.15 -8.80
CA VAL A 66 3.96 -6.58 -8.46
C VAL A 66 4.66 -7.30 -7.30
N VAL A 67 3.96 -8.22 -6.63
CA VAL A 67 4.49 -9.02 -5.52
C VAL A 67 5.10 -10.31 -6.10
N PRO A 68 6.37 -10.63 -5.80
CA PRO A 68 6.96 -11.90 -6.21
C PRO A 68 6.22 -13.10 -5.63
N GLU A 69 6.17 -14.19 -6.39
CA GLU A 69 5.56 -15.44 -5.92
C GLU A 69 6.20 -15.93 -4.61
N GLY A 70 5.37 -16.44 -3.71
CA GLY A 70 5.80 -16.93 -2.40
C GLY A 70 6.04 -15.85 -1.34
N ILE A 71 5.90 -14.56 -1.66
CA ILE A 71 6.01 -13.46 -0.68
C ILE A 71 4.61 -12.98 -0.30
N ALA A 72 4.35 -12.83 1.00
CA ALA A 72 3.11 -12.24 1.49
C ALA A 72 3.03 -10.75 1.08
N PRO A 73 1.92 -10.25 0.51
CA PRO A 73 1.79 -8.87 0.05
C PRO A 73 2.15 -7.82 1.11
N ALA A 74 1.74 -8.02 2.37
CA ALA A 74 2.07 -7.11 3.46
C ALA A 74 3.59 -7.05 3.76
N VAL A 75 4.29 -8.18 3.60
CA VAL A 75 5.75 -8.26 3.78
C VAL A 75 6.46 -7.55 2.63
N TRP A 76 5.98 -7.75 1.40
CA TRP A 76 6.49 -7.03 0.24
C TRP A 76 6.30 -5.51 0.38
N ALA A 77 5.12 -5.05 0.81
CA ALA A 77 4.86 -3.63 1.08
C ALA A 77 5.80 -3.08 2.15
N ALA A 78 6.03 -3.82 3.24
CA ALA A 78 6.88 -3.37 4.34
C ALA A 78 8.34 -3.12 3.89
N GLY A 79 8.87 -3.94 2.98
CA GLY A 79 10.24 -3.83 2.47
C GLY A 79 10.46 -2.82 1.34
N TYR A 80 9.45 -2.04 0.94
CA TYR A 80 9.56 -1.10 -0.19
C TYR A 80 10.71 -0.09 -0.01
N ALA A 81 10.86 0.49 1.18
CA ALA A 81 11.90 1.48 1.45
C ALA A 81 13.31 0.89 1.27
N ASP A 82 13.51 -0.34 1.74
CA ASP A 82 14.78 -1.06 1.61
C ASP A 82 15.11 -1.32 0.14
N ARG A 83 14.10 -1.70 -0.66
CA ARG A 83 14.26 -1.92 -2.12
C ARG A 83 14.59 -0.64 -2.89
N GLN A 84 14.07 0.51 -2.47
CA GLN A 84 14.39 1.78 -3.13
C GLN A 84 15.81 2.26 -2.80
N GLY A 85 16.30 2.00 -1.57
CA GLY A 85 17.68 2.33 -1.19
C GLY A 85 18.74 1.48 -1.91
N THR A 86 18.36 0.32 -2.44
CA THR A 86 19.25 -0.57 -3.22
C THR A 86 19.28 -0.32 -4.71
N LYS A 87 18.46 0.62 -5.24
CA LYS A 87 18.55 0.98 -6.67
C LYS A 87 19.80 1.84 -6.88
N PRO A 88 20.74 1.45 -7.75
CA PRO A 88 21.81 2.35 -8.16
C PRO A 88 21.18 3.59 -8.82
N GLU A 89 21.69 4.78 -8.48
CA GLU A 89 21.38 6.01 -9.19
C GLU A 89 21.58 5.78 -10.69
N ARG A 90 20.54 6.05 -11.48
CA ARG A 90 20.61 6.03 -12.94
C ARG A 90 21.16 7.35 -13.45
#